data_AF-A0A7K2TDB8-F1
#
_entry.id   AF-A0A7K2TDB8-F1
#
_cell.length_a   1.000
_cell.length_b   1.000
_cell.length_c   1.000
_cell.angle_alpha   90.00
_cell.angle_beta   90.00
_cell.angle_gamma   90.00
#
_symmetry.space_group_name_H-M   'P 1'
#
loop_
_entity.id
_entity.type
_entity.pdbx_description
1 polymer ?
#
loop_
_entity_poly.entity_id
_entity_poly.type
_entity_poly.pdbx_seq_one_letter_code
_entity_poly.pdbx_strand_id
1 'polypeptide(L)'
;MTSSITTDPAAPRRLFDWRVRFGALSLVWGFSFLFMKVGTDSFAPFQVTLGRLAFGTAVLAAAMAVRRERLPRGGRTWAHLAVAGFLLNALPFSLFAFSELTIPSSIAGICNATSPLWGMALSLVALSEDRPTRVRVAGLGIGFLGVLTVLGVWQGFNGLDPKGTALALGASFCYPVGWIYVRRTLAGSRHSHLSLSGAQLLLATAQLAVVTPLFTSMPEAFPVAPVLAVMALGALGTGLAFLVQYDLVAEVGPTTAQMVTYFTPVIATAAGVLLLGEKLSWSAPVGAAVVLAGAALTQAHPRAGRAPAAAASRLRANGREAPHRAAPEQDAPGLKGPDHGTTRPERARQAVPRQGAPHRRAPQRETRQPTPRP
;
A
#
# COMPACT_ATOMS: atom_id res chain seq x y z
N MET A 1 -18.71 -34.49 -32.37
CA MET A 1 -18.33 -33.63 -31.23
C MET A 1 -18.03 -32.24 -31.78
N THR A 2 -18.89 -31.27 -31.51
CA THR A 2 -18.70 -29.87 -31.92
C THR A 2 -18.09 -29.10 -30.75
N SER A 3 -16.81 -28.74 -30.88
CA SER A 3 -16.10 -27.97 -29.86
C SER A 3 -16.58 -26.52 -29.86
N SER A 4 -17.40 -26.16 -28.86
CA SER A 4 -17.78 -24.77 -28.60
C SER A 4 -16.56 -23.96 -28.17
N ILE A 5 -16.07 -23.07 -29.02
CA ILE A 5 -15.06 -22.08 -28.66
C ILE A 5 -15.73 -21.07 -27.74
N THR A 6 -15.52 -21.20 -26.43
CA THR A 6 -15.91 -20.18 -25.45
C THR A 6 -15.08 -18.94 -25.72
N THR A 7 -15.68 -17.91 -26.33
CA THR A 7 -15.09 -16.59 -26.45
C THR A 7 -15.03 -15.95 -25.08
N ASP A 8 -13.82 -15.94 -24.50
CA ASP A 8 -13.53 -15.24 -23.24
C ASP A 8 -13.88 -13.74 -23.40
N PRO A 9 -14.75 -13.16 -22.56
CA PRO A 9 -15.19 -11.78 -22.74
C PRO A 9 -14.01 -10.82 -22.67
N ALA A 10 -13.73 -10.18 -23.81
CA ALA A 10 -12.58 -9.30 -23.97
C ALA A 10 -12.52 -8.25 -22.84
N ALA A 11 -11.47 -8.32 -22.03
CA ALA A 11 -11.23 -7.37 -20.94
C ALA A 11 -11.31 -5.93 -21.49
N PRO A 12 -11.99 -5.00 -20.79
CA PRO A 12 -12.22 -3.66 -21.30
C PRO A 12 -10.90 -2.99 -21.65
N ARG A 13 -10.72 -2.64 -22.93
CA ARG A 13 -9.51 -1.97 -23.43
C ARG A 13 -9.33 -0.66 -22.69
N ARG A 14 -8.38 -0.61 -21.75
CA ARG A 14 -8.04 0.59 -21.00
C ARG A 14 -7.51 1.65 -21.98
N LEU A 15 -8.06 2.86 -21.92
CA LEU A 15 -7.83 3.94 -22.89
C LEU A 15 -6.37 4.40 -23.02
N PHE A 16 -5.53 4.13 -22.02
CA PHE A 16 -4.12 4.52 -22.00
C PHE A 16 -3.22 3.36 -21.56
N ASP A 17 -2.05 3.25 -22.18
CA ASP A 17 -0.98 2.34 -21.73
C ASP A 17 -0.64 2.59 -20.24
N TRP A 18 -0.30 1.54 -19.52
CA TRP A 18 0.11 1.62 -18.11
C TRP A 18 1.32 2.53 -17.95
N ARG A 19 2.20 2.62 -18.95
CA ARG A 19 3.37 3.52 -18.96
C ARG A 19 2.98 4.99 -18.89
N VAL A 20 1.94 5.39 -19.64
CA VAL A 20 1.42 6.77 -19.63
C VAL A 20 0.80 7.07 -18.27
N ARG A 21 0.02 6.13 -17.72
CA ARG A 21 -0.57 6.22 -16.37
C ARG A 21 0.49 6.32 -15.27
N PHE A 22 1.57 5.54 -15.38
CA PHE A 22 2.73 5.57 -14.47
C PHE A 22 3.46 6.92 -14.51
N GLY A 23 3.71 7.45 -15.72
CA GLY A 23 4.36 8.75 -15.91
C GLY A 23 3.50 9.90 -15.36
N ALA A 24 2.21 9.92 -15.69
CA ALA A 24 1.26 10.90 -15.17
C ALA A 24 1.16 10.87 -13.64
N LEU A 25 1.11 9.67 -13.05
CA LEU A 25 1.07 9.52 -11.59
C LEU A 25 2.36 9.98 -10.91
N SER A 26 3.52 9.69 -11.51
CA SER A 26 4.82 10.17 -11.04
C SER A 26 4.90 11.69 -11.04
N LEU A 27 4.39 12.33 -12.10
CA LEU A 27 4.28 13.78 -12.18
C LEU A 27 3.35 14.34 -11.09
N VAL A 28 2.14 13.80 -10.98
CA VAL A 28 1.12 14.25 -10.02
C VAL A 28 1.60 14.16 -8.56
N TRP A 29 2.31 13.10 -8.17
CA TRP A 29 2.91 12.99 -6.84
C TRP A 29 4.14 13.88 -6.66
N GLY A 30 4.97 14.07 -7.69
CA GLY A 30 6.08 15.04 -7.64
C GLY A 30 5.62 16.48 -7.45
N PHE A 31 4.61 16.92 -8.21
CA PHE A 31 4.01 18.26 -8.09
C PHE A 31 3.23 18.48 -6.78
N SER A 32 2.96 17.42 -5.98
CA SER A 32 2.20 17.58 -4.74
C SER A 32 2.90 18.47 -3.71
N PHE A 33 4.23 18.48 -3.65
CA PHE A 33 5.01 19.40 -2.79
C PHE A 33 4.95 20.84 -3.29
N LEU A 34 4.96 21.07 -4.61
CA LEU A 34 4.76 22.40 -5.18
C LEU A 34 3.36 22.94 -4.87
N PHE A 35 2.31 22.13 -5.04
CA PHE A 35 0.95 22.56 -4.74
C PHE A 35 0.70 22.76 -3.23
N MET A 36 1.39 22.01 -2.38
CA MET A 36 1.36 22.21 -0.93
C MET A 36 2.01 23.55 -0.57
N LYS A 37 3.17 23.88 -1.15
CA LYS A 37 3.88 25.15 -0.97
C LYS A 37 3.02 26.35 -1.38
N VAL A 38 2.48 26.32 -2.60
CA VAL A 38 1.56 27.36 -3.13
C VAL A 38 0.27 27.44 -2.30
N GLY A 39 -0.19 26.33 -1.72
CA GLY A 39 -1.30 26.33 -0.76
C GLY A 39 -0.94 27.06 0.54
N THR A 40 0.27 26.84 1.06
CA THR A 40 0.74 27.45 2.32
C THR A 40 1.01 28.96 2.23
N ASP A 41 1.09 29.53 1.02
CA ASP A 41 1.23 30.98 0.81
C ASP A 41 -0.01 31.79 1.26
N SER A 42 -1.16 31.13 1.47
CA SER A 42 -2.41 31.81 1.90
C SER A 42 -3.30 31.01 2.84
N PHE A 43 -3.03 29.72 3.03
CA PHE A 43 -3.75 28.86 3.96
C PHE A 43 -2.80 28.25 4.99
N ALA A 44 -3.26 28.11 6.24
CA ALA A 44 -2.46 27.44 7.26
C ALA A 44 -2.24 25.95 6.90
N PRO A 45 -1.16 25.31 7.37
CA PRO A 45 -0.84 23.90 7.06
C PRO A 45 -2.00 22.91 7.29
N PHE A 46 -2.77 23.09 8.36
CA PHE A 46 -3.95 22.26 8.63
C PHE A 46 -5.09 22.52 7.63
N GLN A 47 -5.28 23.75 7.14
CA GLN A 47 -6.28 24.08 6.12
C GLN A 47 -5.91 23.50 4.76
N VAL A 48 -4.64 23.64 4.34
CA VAL A 48 -4.09 23.00 3.11
C VAL A 48 -4.30 21.49 3.16
N THR A 49 -4.00 20.88 4.30
CA THR A 49 -4.13 19.43 4.48
C THR A 49 -5.59 19.00 4.52
N LEU A 50 -6.46 19.71 5.24
CA LEU A 50 -7.90 19.45 5.26
C LEU A 50 -8.50 19.56 3.85
N GLY A 51 -8.13 20.59 3.08
CA GLY A 51 -8.57 20.75 1.69
C GLY A 51 -8.10 19.59 0.80
N ARG A 52 -6.82 19.20 0.90
CA ARG A 52 -6.28 18.01 0.22
C ARG A 52 -7.11 16.76 0.52
N LEU A 53 -7.39 16.49 1.79
CA LEU A 53 -8.17 15.31 2.20
C LEU A 53 -9.63 15.41 1.77
N ALA A 54 -10.27 16.59 1.88
CA ALA A 54 -11.66 16.80 1.51
C ALA A 54 -11.88 16.61 0.00
N PHE A 55 -11.07 17.24 -0.86
CA PHE A 55 -11.17 17.06 -2.31
C PHE A 55 -10.79 15.63 -2.74
N GLY A 56 -9.78 15.02 -2.12
CA GLY A 56 -9.43 13.61 -2.36
C GLY A 56 -10.57 12.65 -1.97
N THR A 57 -11.18 12.87 -0.81
CA THR A 57 -12.34 12.11 -0.32
C THR A 57 -13.56 12.30 -1.23
N ALA A 58 -13.81 13.52 -1.72
CA ALA A 58 -14.91 13.78 -2.65
C ALA A 58 -14.76 12.98 -3.96
N VAL A 59 -13.54 12.93 -4.53
CA VAL A 59 -13.25 12.14 -5.73
C VAL A 59 -13.39 10.63 -5.47
N LEU A 60 -12.87 10.12 -4.35
CA LEU A 60 -13.03 8.69 -4.01
C LEU A 60 -14.49 8.34 -3.67
N ALA A 61 -15.25 9.23 -3.03
CA ALA A 61 -16.67 9.05 -2.76
C ALA A 61 -17.50 9.00 -4.05
N ALA A 62 -17.22 9.89 -5.00
CA ALA A 62 -17.82 9.85 -6.33
C ALA A 62 -17.46 8.54 -7.06
N ALA A 63 -16.21 8.10 -7.02
CA ALA A 63 -15.78 6.83 -7.61
C ALA A 63 -16.46 5.61 -6.97
N MET A 64 -16.61 5.59 -5.63
CA MET A 64 -17.37 4.55 -4.92
C MET A 64 -18.85 4.57 -5.30
N ALA A 65 -19.48 5.73 -5.40
CA ALA A 65 -20.87 5.87 -5.81
C ALA A 65 -21.11 5.36 -7.24
N VAL A 66 -20.25 5.74 -8.20
CA VAL A 66 -20.31 5.26 -9.59
C VAL A 66 -20.09 3.75 -9.68
N ARG A 67 -19.09 3.21 -8.97
CA ARG A 67 -18.82 1.75 -8.91
C ARG A 67 -19.79 0.98 -8.00
N ARG A 68 -20.73 1.67 -7.34
CA ARG A 68 -21.67 1.13 -6.33
C ARG A 68 -20.98 0.33 -5.21
N GLU A 69 -19.72 0.65 -4.90
CA GLU A 69 -19.02 0.07 -3.76
C GLU A 69 -19.64 0.57 -2.45
N ARG A 70 -19.68 -0.33 -1.46
CA ARG A 70 -20.18 -0.01 -0.11
C ARG A 70 -19.00 0.18 0.83
N LEU A 71 -19.12 1.15 1.73
CA LEU A 71 -18.17 1.34 2.83
C LEU A 71 -18.03 0.06 3.68
N PRO A 72 -16.86 -0.16 4.31
CA PRO A 72 -16.62 -1.34 5.13
C PRO A 72 -17.54 -1.35 6.36
N ARG A 73 -17.88 -2.54 6.85
CA ARG A 73 -18.78 -2.72 8.00
C ARG A 73 -18.01 -3.16 9.25
N GLY A 74 -18.58 -2.84 10.41
CA GLY A 74 -18.07 -3.23 11.73
C GLY A 74 -17.17 -2.18 12.37
N GLY A 75 -17.49 -1.81 13.63
CA GLY A 75 -16.78 -0.75 14.36
C GLY A 75 -15.28 -1.00 14.54
N ARG A 76 -14.84 -2.26 14.67
CA ARG A 76 -13.42 -2.63 14.73
C ARG A 76 -12.67 -2.25 13.45
N THR A 77 -13.27 -2.48 12.28
CA THR A 77 -12.68 -2.08 10.99
C THR A 77 -12.54 -0.57 10.91
N TRP A 78 -13.56 0.17 11.36
CA TRP A 78 -13.54 1.64 11.42
C TRP A 78 -12.49 2.17 12.41
N ALA A 79 -12.30 1.53 13.57
CA ALA A 79 -11.22 1.90 14.50
C ALA A 79 -9.83 1.70 13.90
N HIS A 80 -9.57 0.57 13.24
CA HIS A 80 -8.31 0.33 12.54
C HIS A 80 -8.10 1.30 11.37
N LEU A 81 -9.16 1.64 10.62
CA LEU A 81 -9.12 2.63 9.54
C LEU A 81 -8.93 4.07 10.05
N ALA A 82 -9.39 4.41 11.26
CA ALA A 82 -9.14 5.71 11.88
C ALA A 82 -7.65 5.87 12.24
N VAL A 83 -7.01 4.82 12.76
CA VAL A 83 -5.56 4.81 13.03
C VAL A 83 -4.76 4.81 11.73
N ALA A 84 -5.17 4.05 10.72
CA ALA A 84 -4.54 4.08 9.39
C ALA A 84 -4.70 5.44 8.70
N GLY A 85 -5.88 6.07 8.80
CA GLY A 85 -6.18 7.40 8.28
C GLY A 85 -5.29 8.47 8.91
N PHE A 86 -5.13 8.40 10.23
CA PHE A 86 -4.22 9.24 10.97
C PHE A 86 -2.77 9.06 10.51
N LEU A 87 -2.23 7.84 10.57
CA LEU A 87 -0.80 7.56 10.29
C LEU A 87 -0.40 7.68 8.82
N LEU A 88 -1.30 7.44 7.88
CA LEU A 88 -0.99 7.45 6.43
C LEU A 88 -1.43 8.72 5.71
N ASN A 89 -2.24 9.58 6.33
CA ASN A 89 -2.81 10.76 5.67
C ASN A 89 -2.79 11.99 6.59
N ALA A 90 -3.62 12.03 7.64
CA ALA A 90 -3.82 13.25 8.42
C ALA A 90 -2.53 13.77 9.09
N LEU A 91 -1.79 12.89 9.77
CA LEU A 91 -0.53 13.23 10.41
C LEU A 91 0.59 13.54 9.39
N PRO A 92 0.98 12.63 8.46
CA PRO A 92 2.10 12.90 7.57
C PRO A 92 1.86 14.09 6.63
N PHE A 93 0.65 14.27 6.09
CA PHE A 93 0.39 15.41 5.21
C PHE A 93 0.40 16.74 5.98
N SER A 94 -0.08 16.77 7.24
CA SER A 94 0.03 17.96 8.09
C SER A 94 1.50 18.26 8.41
N LEU A 95 2.29 17.24 8.77
CA LEU A 95 3.72 17.40 9.05
C LEU A 95 4.50 17.92 7.83
N PHE A 96 4.18 17.45 6.61
CA PHE A 96 4.75 18.04 5.39
C PHE A 96 4.32 19.49 5.19
N ALA A 97 3.03 19.81 5.34
CA ALA A 97 2.56 21.20 5.20
C ALA A 97 3.20 22.15 6.23
N PHE A 98 3.46 21.68 7.47
CA PHE A 98 4.22 22.45 8.46
C PHE A 98 5.72 22.54 8.11
N SER A 99 6.32 21.50 7.54
CA SER A 99 7.72 21.55 7.09
C SER A 99 7.91 22.59 5.99
N GLU A 100 6.99 22.67 5.03
CA GLU A 100 7.07 23.58 3.90
C GLU A 100 6.91 25.06 4.30
N LEU A 101 6.55 25.38 5.54
CA LEU A 101 6.68 26.76 6.04
C LEU A 101 8.14 27.21 6.18
N THR A 102 9.09 26.28 6.41
CA THR A 102 10.49 26.63 6.70
C THR A 102 11.53 25.91 5.83
N ILE A 103 11.15 24.86 5.10
CA ILE A 103 12.01 24.22 4.07
C ILE A 103 11.46 24.40 2.64
N PRO A 104 12.34 24.32 1.61
CA PRO A 104 11.91 24.26 0.21
C PRO A 104 11.12 22.98 -0.12
N SER A 105 10.22 23.07 -1.09
CA SER A 105 9.40 21.94 -1.58
C SER A 105 10.26 20.80 -2.16
N SER A 106 11.39 21.16 -2.79
CA SER A 106 12.43 20.21 -3.21
C SER A 106 12.97 19.37 -2.05
N ILE A 107 13.32 19.99 -0.92
CA ILE A 107 13.83 19.29 0.27
C ILE A 107 12.74 18.41 0.90
N ALA A 108 11.50 18.89 1.00
CA ALA A 108 10.36 18.10 1.49
C ALA A 108 10.13 16.85 0.63
N GLY A 109 10.19 16.98 -0.69
CA GLY A 109 10.10 15.86 -1.64
C GLY A 109 11.23 14.83 -1.48
N ILE A 110 12.45 15.27 -1.20
CA ILE A 110 13.58 14.37 -0.95
C ILE A 110 13.44 13.68 0.43
N CYS A 111 12.99 14.38 1.47
CA CYS A 111 12.68 13.76 2.76
C CYS A 111 11.65 12.64 2.60
N ASN A 112 10.59 12.83 1.80
CA ASN A 112 9.59 11.79 1.51
C ASN A 112 10.20 10.50 0.94
N ALA A 113 11.25 10.61 0.12
CA ALA A 113 11.95 9.46 -0.46
C ALA A 113 12.73 8.61 0.57
N THR A 114 12.85 9.06 1.82
CA THR A 114 13.44 8.28 2.93
C THR A 114 12.50 7.22 3.52
N SER A 115 11.20 7.27 3.19
CA SER A 115 10.18 6.33 3.70
C SER A 115 10.55 4.83 3.59
N PRO A 116 11.20 4.34 2.51
CA PRO A 116 11.65 2.94 2.43
C PRO A 116 12.81 2.61 3.39
N LEU A 117 13.65 3.59 3.72
CA LEU A 117 14.76 3.43 4.69
C LEU A 117 14.20 3.24 6.10
N TRP A 118 13.20 4.06 6.48
CA TRP A 118 12.45 3.89 7.72
C TRP A 118 11.72 2.54 7.78
N GLY A 119 11.13 2.10 6.66
CA GLY A 119 10.51 0.77 6.55
C GLY A 119 11.50 -0.38 6.77
N MET A 120 12.71 -0.28 6.18
CA MET A 120 13.79 -1.24 6.41
C MET A 120 14.24 -1.23 7.88
N ALA A 121 14.48 -0.05 8.46
CA ALA A 121 14.89 0.09 9.86
C ALA A 121 13.86 -0.50 10.83
N LEU A 122 12.56 -0.24 10.62
CA LEU A 122 11.48 -0.84 11.40
C LEU A 122 11.40 -2.35 11.19
N SER A 123 11.66 -2.87 9.99
CA SER A 123 11.72 -4.32 9.74
C SER A 123 12.86 -4.98 10.53
N LEU A 124 14.03 -4.34 10.66
CA LEU A 124 15.16 -4.85 11.45
C LEU A 124 14.82 -4.98 12.93
N VAL A 125 14.09 -3.99 13.48
CA VAL A 125 13.79 -3.91 14.92
C VAL A 125 12.55 -4.74 15.29
N ALA A 126 11.54 -4.80 14.41
CA ALA A 126 10.23 -5.39 14.73
C ALA A 126 9.98 -6.78 14.09
N LEU A 127 10.81 -7.23 13.15
CA LEU A 127 10.75 -8.55 12.52
C LEU A 127 12.16 -9.21 12.57
N SER A 128 12.64 -9.50 13.78
CA SER A 128 13.96 -10.10 14.03
C SER A 128 14.18 -11.52 13.47
N GLU A 129 13.21 -12.07 12.75
CA GLU A 129 13.23 -13.44 12.20
C GLU A 129 13.96 -13.51 10.84
N ASP A 130 13.89 -12.46 10.02
CA ASP A 130 14.60 -12.39 8.73
C ASP A 130 15.97 -11.71 8.92
N ARG A 131 17.05 -12.51 8.95
CA ARG A 131 18.42 -11.97 8.97
C ARG A 131 18.63 -11.04 7.77
N PRO A 132 18.93 -9.75 7.95
CA PRO A 132 19.03 -8.81 6.86
C PRO A 132 20.22 -9.15 5.96
N THR A 133 19.96 -9.33 4.67
CA THR A 133 21.03 -9.50 3.69
C THR A 133 21.94 -8.27 3.67
N ARG A 134 23.26 -8.47 3.55
CA ARG A 134 24.27 -7.40 3.55
C ARG A 134 23.94 -6.24 2.60
N VAL A 135 23.32 -6.53 1.46
CA VAL A 135 22.82 -5.53 0.47
C VAL A 135 21.82 -4.55 1.08
N ARG A 136 20.86 -5.02 1.90
CA ARG A 136 19.85 -4.15 2.53
C ARG A 136 20.44 -3.30 3.65
N VAL A 137 21.41 -3.82 4.41
CA VAL A 137 22.14 -3.05 5.42
C VAL A 137 23.00 -1.97 4.75
N ALA A 138 23.70 -2.31 3.66
CA ALA A 138 24.43 -1.34 2.85
C ALA A 138 23.49 -0.27 2.25
N GLY A 139 22.33 -0.67 1.72
CA GLY A 139 21.31 0.25 1.22
C GLY A 139 20.80 1.22 2.29
N LEU A 140 20.60 0.75 3.53
CA LEU A 140 20.22 1.60 4.66
C LEU A 140 21.33 2.61 5.00
N GLY A 141 22.59 2.18 5.05
CA GLY A 141 23.75 3.06 5.29
C GLY A 141 23.94 4.10 4.18
N ILE A 142 23.86 3.70 2.92
CA ILE A 142 23.91 4.59 1.75
C ILE A 142 22.75 5.60 1.82
N GLY A 143 21.53 5.13 2.08
CA GLY A 143 20.37 6.01 2.21
C GLY A 143 20.53 7.04 3.32
N PHE A 144 21.06 6.63 4.49
CA PHE A 144 21.34 7.54 5.60
C PHE A 144 22.41 8.59 5.24
N LEU A 145 23.50 8.20 4.58
CA LEU A 145 24.49 9.14 4.04
C LEU A 145 23.84 10.13 3.06
N GLY A 146 22.89 9.67 2.23
CA GLY A 146 22.10 10.53 1.37
C GLY A 146 21.28 11.56 2.15
N VAL A 147 20.64 11.18 3.25
CA VAL A 147 19.90 12.13 4.13
C VAL A 147 20.84 13.16 4.75
N LEU A 148 22.00 12.75 5.26
CA LEU A 148 23.03 13.68 5.76
C LEU A 148 23.55 14.61 4.65
N THR A 149 23.52 14.14 3.41
CA THR A 149 23.90 14.92 2.22
C THR A 149 22.84 15.98 1.88
N VAL A 150 21.56 15.62 1.90
CA VAL A 150 20.46 16.60 1.73
C VAL A 150 20.49 17.67 2.82
N LEU A 151 20.70 17.25 4.08
CA LEU A 151 20.82 18.13 5.25
C LEU A 151 22.02 19.09 5.18
N GLY A 152 23.01 18.84 4.32
CA GLY A 152 24.20 19.68 4.18
C GLY A 152 24.98 19.81 5.49
N VAL A 153 25.08 18.74 6.29
CA VAL A 153 25.57 18.79 7.69
C VAL A 153 26.97 19.40 7.81
N TRP A 154 27.83 19.26 6.79
CA TRP A 154 29.16 19.87 6.72
C TRP A 154 29.16 21.41 6.58
N GLN A 155 28.02 22.04 6.29
CA GLN A 155 27.84 23.50 6.28
C GLN A 155 27.36 24.05 7.64
N GLY A 156 27.26 23.21 8.67
CA GLY A 156 26.91 23.63 10.04
C GLY A 156 25.47 24.11 10.22
N PHE A 157 24.52 23.57 9.45
CA PHE A 157 23.08 23.95 9.46
C PHE A 157 22.76 25.41 9.10
N ASN A 158 23.73 26.19 8.59
CA ASN A 158 23.60 27.64 8.30
C ASN A 158 22.65 28.04 7.15
N GLY A 159 21.68 27.21 6.77
CA GLY A 159 20.75 27.49 5.66
C GLY A 159 19.50 26.62 5.55
N LEU A 160 19.26 25.68 6.47
CA LEU A 160 18.05 24.86 6.52
C LEU A 160 17.54 24.80 7.95
N ASP A 161 16.25 25.08 8.16
CA ASP A 161 15.62 24.93 9.47
C ASP A 161 15.62 23.44 9.91
N PRO A 162 16.32 23.09 11.02
CA PRO A 162 16.31 21.73 11.54
C PRO A 162 14.90 21.26 11.94
N LYS A 163 14.02 22.18 12.38
CA LYS A 163 12.65 21.87 12.79
C LYS A 163 11.81 21.46 11.58
N GLY A 164 11.79 22.26 10.51
CA GLY A 164 11.13 21.91 9.25
C GLY A 164 11.59 20.56 8.70
N THR A 165 12.91 20.32 8.69
CA THR A 165 13.44 19.05 8.19
C THR A 165 13.09 17.86 9.09
N ALA A 166 13.09 18.04 10.42
CA ALA A 166 12.62 17.02 11.37
C ALA A 166 11.13 16.68 11.19
N LEU A 167 10.28 17.67 10.89
CA LEU A 167 8.86 17.45 10.57
C LEU A 167 8.70 16.63 9.27
N ALA A 168 9.45 16.94 8.21
CA ALA A 168 9.42 16.20 6.95
C ALA A 168 9.94 14.75 7.09
N LEU A 169 11.01 14.53 7.86
CA LEU A 169 11.50 13.19 8.18
C LEU A 169 10.51 12.41 9.07
N GLY A 170 9.88 13.08 10.04
CA GLY A 170 8.81 12.52 10.86
C GLY A 170 7.59 12.09 10.04
N ALA A 171 7.19 12.89 9.06
CA ALA A 171 6.13 12.55 8.11
C ALA A 171 6.48 11.28 7.31
N SER A 172 7.73 11.18 6.85
CA SER A 172 8.25 10.02 6.11
C SER A 172 8.32 8.76 6.97
N PHE A 173 8.55 8.90 8.27
CA PHE A 173 8.51 7.80 9.25
C PHE A 173 7.08 7.31 9.54
N CYS A 174 6.07 8.16 9.45
CA CYS A 174 4.67 7.76 9.67
C CYS A 174 4.18 6.71 8.66
N TYR A 175 4.60 6.81 7.39
CA TYR A 175 4.17 5.88 6.34
C TYR A 175 4.49 4.41 6.62
N PRO A 176 5.74 3.98 6.87
CA PRO A 176 6.02 2.57 7.15
C PRO A 176 5.38 2.08 8.45
N VAL A 177 5.26 2.92 9.49
CA VAL A 177 4.52 2.56 10.72
C VAL A 177 3.05 2.27 10.39
N GLY A 178 2.40 3.17 9.63
CA GLY A 178 1.03 3.00 9.17
C GLY A 178 0.85 1.76 8.29
N TRP A 179 1.76 1.49 7.36
CA TRP A 179 1.70 0.30 6.50
C TRP A 179 1.93 -1.01 7.25
N ILE A 180 2.83 -1.03 8.24
CA ILE A 180 3.01 -2.18 9.14
C ILE A 180 1.74 -2.41 9.97
N TYR A 181 1.11 -1.34 10.49
CA TYR A 181 -0.15 -1.41 11.22
C TYR A 181 -1.28 -1.96 10.34
N VAL A 182 -1.47 -1.42 9.13
CA VAL A 182 -2.46 -1.90 8.15
C VAL A 182 -2.21 -3.36 7.79
N ARG A 183 -0.94 -3.76 7.54
CA ARG A 183 -0.60 -5.16 7.24
C ARG A 183 -0.93 -6.11 8.40
N ARG A 184 -0.77 -5.67 9.65
CA ARG A 184 -1.09 -6.49 10.84
C ARG A 184 -2.59 -6.53 11.19
N THR A 185 -3.36 -5.49 10.85
CA THR A 185 -4.76 -5.34 11.30
C THR A 185 -5.82 -5.53 10.21
N LEU A 186 -5.48 -5.23 8.95
CA LEU A 186 -6.43 -5.11 7.84
C LEU A 186 -6.14 -6.07 6.67
N ALA A 187 -4.98 -6.75 6.62
CA ALA A 187 -4.60 -7.63 5.51
C ALA A 187 -5.53 -8.84 5.28
N GLY A 188 -6.36 -9.23 6.26
CA GLY A 188 -7.39 -10.26 6.12
C GLY A 188 -8.79 -9.75 5.73
N SER A 189 -8.92 -8.46 5.42
CA SER A 189 -10.19 -7.84 5.06
C SER A 189 -10.74 -8.39 3.73
N ARG A 190 -12.05 -8.67 3.68
CA ARG A 190 -12.77 -9.02 2.43
C ARG A 190 -13.25 -7.78 1.64
N HIS A 191 -12.94 -6.57 2.10
CA HIS A 191 -13.34 -5.33 1.44
C HIS A 191 -12.37 -4.92 0.34
N SER A 192 -12.90 -4.31 -0.73
CA SER A 192 -12.12 -3.71 -1.82
C SER A 192 -11.14 -2.65 -1.30
N HIS A 193 -9.98 -2.50 -1.96
CA HIS A 193 -9.01 -1.45 -1.66
C HIS A 193 -9.66 -0.05 -1.78
N LEU A 194 -10.55 0.16 -2.75
CA LEU A 194 -11.26 1.44 -2.92
C LEU A 194 -12.16 1.74 -1.71
N SER A 195 -12.99 0.79 -1.29
CA SER A 195 -13.80 0.86 -0.07
C SER A 195 -12.98 1.14 1.20
N LEU A 196 -11.86 0.45 1.41
CA LEU A 196 -10.99 0.66 2.57
C LEU A 196 -10.33 2.04 2.55
N SER A 197 -9.71 2.43 1.43
CA SER A 197 -9.00 3.70 1.32
C SER A 197 -9.94 4.91 1.26
N GLY A 198 -11.14 4.77 0.69
CA GLY A 198 -12.19 5.78 0.76
C GLY A 198 -12.66 6.02 2.20
N ALA A 199 -12.90 4.96 2.97
CA ALA A 199 -13.23 5.07 4.40
C ALA A 199 -12.08 5.63 5.24
N GLN A 200 -10.84 5.23 4.95
CA GLN A 200 -9.62 5.76 5.57
C GLN A 200 -9.49 7.27 5.35
N LEU A 201 -9.68 7.73 4.10
CA LEU A 201 -9.54 9.14 3.73
C LEU A 201 -10.68 9.98 4.30
N LEU A 202 -11.91 9.44 4.33
CA LEU A 202 -13.06 10.05 5.00
C LEU A 202 -12.80 10.26 6.50
N LEU A 203 -12.26 9.25 7.19
CA LEU A 203 -11.90 9.34 8.61
C LEU A 203 -10.76 10.34 8.85
N ALA A 204 -9.74 10.35 8.00
CA ALA A 204 -8.67 11.34 8.06
C ALA A 204 -9.19 12.78 7.82
N THR A 205 -10.16 12.94 6.91
CA THR A 205 -10.84 14.22 6.66
C THR A 205 -11.62 14.67 7.89
N ALA A 206 -12.39 13.76 8.50
CA ALA A 206 -13.14 14.05 9.72
C ALA A 206 -12.24 14.40 10.91
N GLN A 207 -11.11 13.71 11.07
CA GLN A 207 -10.09 14.03 12.08
C GLN A 207 -9.56 15.47 11.90
N LEU A 208 -9.16 15.85 10.67
CA LEU A 208 -8.70 17.23 10.44
C LEU A 208 -9.83 18.26 10.51
N ALA A 209 -11.06 17.93 10.11
CA ALA A 209 -12.20 18.85 10.25
C ALA A 209 -12.47 19.23 11.72
N VAL A 210 -12.18 18.34 12.67
CA VAL A 210 -12.22 18.63 14.12
C VAL A 210 -10.97 19.36 14.59
N VAL A 211 -9.78 18.99 14.12
CA VAL A 211 -8.49 19.56 14.58
C VAL A 211 -8.24 20.97 14.03
N THR A 212 -8.46 21.22 12.74
CA THR A 212 -8.16 22.52 12.09
C THR A 212 -8.74 23.73 12.83
N PRO A 213 -10.05 23.80 13.19
CA PRO A 213 -10.60 24.98 13.88
C PRO A 213 -10.09 25.16 15.32
N LEU A 214 -9.44 24.16 15.93
CA LEU A 214 -8.82 24.28 17.26
C LEU A 214 -7.44 24.95 17.21
N PHE A 215 -6.79 24.95 16.05
CA PHE A 215 -5.42 25.44 15.85
C PHE A 215 -5.31 26.53 14.77
N THR A 216 -6.41 26.93 14.14
CA THR A 216 -6.40 27.92 13.05
C THR A 216 -7.73 28.66 12.97
N SER A 217 -7.67 29.98 12.78
CA SER A 217 -8.80 30.82 12.36
C SER A 217 -9.32 30.43 10.97
N MET A 218 -10.45 31.01 10.53
CA MET A 218 -10.83 30.91 9.11
C MET A 218 -9.88 31.73 8.22
N PRO A 219 -9.67 31.33 6.94
CA PRO A 219 -8.96 32.16 5.98
C PRO A 219 -9.69 33.49 5.78
N GLU A 220 -8.96 34.60 5.79
CA GLU A 220 -9.50 35.94 5.53
C GLU A 220 -9.78 36.17 4.03
N ALA A 221 -9.10 35.41 3.16
CA ALA A 221 -9.26 35.47 1.71
C ALA A 221 -9.12 34.07 1.08
N PHE A 222 -9.70 33.93 -0.12
CA PHE A 222 -9.61 32.72 -0.95
C PHE A 222 -8.98 33.05 -2.32
N PRO A 223 -7.68 33.36 -2.36
CA PRO A 223 -6.99 33.70 -3.61
C PRO A 223 -6.97 32.51 -4.58
N VAL A 224 -7.22 32.80 -5.86
CA VAL A 224 -7.49 31.78 -6.89
C VAL A 224 -6.34 30.76 -7.02
N ALA A 225 -5.09 31.20 -7.02
CA ALA A 225 -3.95 30.30 -7.22
C ALA A 225 -3.77 29.28 -6.06
N PRO A 226 -3.70 29.68 -4.77
CA PRO A 226 -3.71 28.75 -3.64
C PRO A 226 -4.95 27.85 -3.60
N VAL A 227 -6.15 28.35 -3.92
CA VAL A 227 -7.38 27.53 -3.99
C VAL A 227 -7.25 26.43 -5.05
N LEU A 228 -6.81 26.79 -6.26
CA LEU A 228 -6.60 25.82 -7.35
C LEU A 228 -5.47 24.84 -7.01
N ALA A 229 -4.41 25.27 -6.33
CA ALA A 229 -3.34 24.39 -5.87
C ALA A 229 -3.85 23.35 -4.86
N VAL A 230 -4.61 23.76 -3.84
CA VAL A 230 -5.22 22.84 -2.86
C VAL A 230 -6.24 21.90 -3.52
N MET A 231 -7.05 22.40 -4.46
CA MET A 231 -7.95 21.58 -5.28
C MET A 231 -7.19 20.53 -6.10
N ALA A 232 -6.13 20.91 -6.80
CA ALA A 232 -5.30 19.99 -7.59
C ALA A 232 -4.60 18.95 -6.69
N LEU A 233 -4.03 19.38 -5.56
CA LEU A 233 -3.37 18.53 -4.57
C LEU A 233 -4.31 17.45 -3.98
N GLY A 234 -5.57 17.81 -3.73
CA GLY A 234 -6.57 16.86 -3.25
C GLY A 234 -7.17 16.01 -4.37
N ALA A 235 -7.78 16.64 -5.37
CA ALA A 235 -8.53 15.93 -6.41
C ALA A 235 -7.62 15.12 -7.35
N LEU A 236 -6.50 15.71 -7.82
CA LEU A 236 -5.53 15.01 -8.67
C LEU A 236 -4.52 14.25 -7.82
N GLY A 237 -3.83 14.95 -6.90
CA GLY A 237 -2.73 14.44 -6.08
C GLY A 237 -3.09 13.31 -5.12
N THR A 238 -4.35 13.22 -4.71
CA THR A 238 -4.82 12.20 -3.75
C THR A 238 -5.93 11.35 -4.35
N GLY A 239 -7.07 11.94 -4.74
CA GLY A 239 -8.25 11.21 -5.22
C GLY A 239 -8.01 10.41 -6.50
N LEU A 240 -7.73 11.10 -7.61
CA LEU A 240 -7.49 10.46 -8.91
C LEU A 240 -6.19 9.65 -8.91
N ALA A 241 -5.14 10.16 -8.27
CA ALA A 241 -3.88 9.45 -8.10
C ALA A 241 -4.04 8.07 -7.46
N PHE A 242 -4.87 7.96 -6.41
CA PHE A 242 -5.12 6.66 -5.75
C PHE A 242 -5.85 5.69 -6.68
N LEU A 243 -6.84 6.16 -7.46
CA LEU A 243 -7.51 5.31 -8.46
C LEU A 243 -6.53 4.78 -9.52
N VAL A 244 -5.67 5.66 -10.05
CA VAL A 244 -4.63 5.28 -11.03
C VAL A 244 -3.60 4.33 -10.42
N GLN A 245 -3.20 4.55 -9.15
CA GLN A 245 -2.31 3.65 -8.42
C GLN A 245 -2.93 2.26 -8.26
N TYR A 246 -4.20 2.14 -7.88
CA TYR A 246 -4.86 0.84 -7.73
C TYR A 246 -4.99 0.11 -9.06
N ASP A 247 -5.30 0.82 -10.14
CA ASP A 247 -5.34 0.24 -11.48
C ASP A 247 -3.94 -0.21 -11.95
N LEU A 248 -2.87 0.54 -11.66
CA LEU A 248 -1.49 0.13 -11.91
C LEU A 248 -1.08 -1.10 -11.09
N VAL A 249 -1.38 -1.12 -9.78
CA VAL A 249 -1.09 -2.26 -8.89
C VAL A 249 -1.79 -3.53 -9.38
N ALA A 250 -3.02 -3.42 -9.89
CA ALA A 250 -3.78 -4.55 -10.44
C ALA A 250 -3.25 -5.05 -11.80
N GLU A 251 -2.62 -4.18 -12.60
CA GLU A 251 -2.18 -4.49 -13.97
C GLU A 251 -0.71 -4.91 -14.08
N VAL A 252 0.20 -4.23 -13.37
CA VAL A 252 1.66 -4.48 -13.41
C VAL A 252 2.26 -4.93 -12.07
N GLY A 253 1.40 -5.16 -11.07
CA GLY A 253 1.78 -5.60 -9.74
C GLY A 253 2.30 -4.48 -8.82
N PRO A 254 2.27 -4.69 -7.49
CA PRO A 254 2.63 -3.68 -6.51
C PRO A 254 4.10 -3.25 -6.61
N THR A 255 5.03 -4.17 -6.89
CA THR A 255 6.46 -3.84 -6.99
C THR A 255 6.73 -2.81 -8.09
N THR A 256 6.14 -2.99 -9.27
CA THR A 256 6.28 -2.06 -10.40
C THR A 256 5.58 -0.75 -10.10
N ALA A 257 4.33 -0.80 -9.63
CA ALA A 257 3.53 0.39 -9.34
C ALA A 257 4.11 1.26 -8.22
N GLN A 258 4.84 0.68 -7.25
CA GLN A 258 5.54 1.46 -6.22
C GLN A 258 6.79 2.18 -6.74
N MET A 259 7.32 1.86 -7.92
CA MET A 259 8.51 2.55 -8.48
C MET A 259 8.27 4.05 -8.75
N VAL A 260 7.00 4.46 -8.90
CA VAL A 260 6.54 5.85 -9.01
C VAL A 260 7.14 6.74 -7.91
N THR A 261 7.29 6.21 -6.69
CA THR A 261 7.79 7.00 -5.54
C THR A 261 9.27 7.38 -5.67
N TYR A 262 10.06 6.65 -6.47
CA TYR A 262 11.45 7.01 -6.77
C TYR A 262 11.57 8.20 -7.74
N PHE A 263 10.56 8.43 -8.59
CA PHE A 263 10.51 9.60 -9.48
C PHE A 263 10.01 10.86 -8.75
N THR A 264 9.24 10.69 -7.68
CA THR A 264 8.66 11.79 -6.87
C THR A 264 9.69 12.84 -6.43
N PRO A 265 10.83 12.53 -5.78
CA PRO A 265 11.80 13.54 -5.37
C PRO A 265 12.48 14.25 -6.54
N VAL A 266 12.73 13.56 -7.65
CA VAL A 266 13.34 14.15 -8.86
C VAL A 266 12.40 15.19 -9.47
N ILE A 267 11.10 14.84 -9.58
CA ILE A 267 10.08 15.73 -10.12
C ILE A 267 9.77 16.88 -9.15
N ALA A 268 9.68 16.62 -7.85
CA ALA A 268 9.51 17.68 -6.84
C ALA A 268 10.68 18.68 -6.86
N THR A 269 11.92 18.19 -7.00
CA THR A 269 13.10 19.04 -7.14
C THR A 269 13.05 19.87 -8.43
N ALA A 270 12.75 19.25 -9.58
CA ALA A 270 12.63 19.96 -10.85
C ALA A 270 11.51 21.01 -10.81
N ALA A 271 10.36 20.69 -10.22
CA ALA A 271 9.23 21.60 -10.06
C ALA A 271 9.59 22.80 -9.15
N GLY A 272 10.22 22.55 -7.99
CA GLY A 272 10.66 23.60 -7.08
C GLY A 272 11.65 24.58 -7.74
N VAL A 273 12.66 24.06 -8.46
CA VAL A 273 13.63 24.91 -9.15
C VAL A 273 13.02 25.70 -10.31
N LEU A 274 12.25 25.03 -11.19
CA LEU A 274 11.79 25.61 -12.45
C LEU A 274 10.57 26.53 -12.30
N LEU A 275 9.70 26.28 -11.32
CA LEU A 275 8.42 26.99 -11.17
C LEU A 275 8.33 27.86 -9.92
N LEU A 276 8.98 27.46 -8.82
CA LEU A 276 9.05 28.26 -7.59
C LEU A 276 10.36 29.06 -7.48
N GLY A 277 11.31 28.87 -8.41
CA GLY A 277 12.61 29.56 -8.40
C GLY A 277 13.51 29.15 -7.22
N GLU A 278 13.29 27.96 -6.64
CA GLU A 278 14.06 27.50 -5.47
C GLU A 278 15.55 27.37 -5.82
N LYS A 279 16.42 28.06 -5.05
CA LYS A 279 17.87 27.95 -5.20
C LYS A 279 18.35 26.61 -4.68
N LEU A 280 18.73 25.72 -5.60
CA LEU A 280 19.20 24.40 -5.23
C LEU A 280 20.68 24.41 -4.82
N SER A 281 20.94 24.09 -3.54
CA SER A 281 22.28 23.68 -3.09
C SER A 281 22.74 22.44 -3.86
N TRP A 282 24.04 22.33 -4.18
CA TRP A 282 24.62 21.12 -4.77
C TRP A 282 24.38 19.86 -3.91
N SER A 283 24.17 20.05 -2.60
CA SER A 283 23.93 18.98 -1.63
C SER A 283 22.58 18.28 -1.84
N ALA A 284 21.56 18.99 -2.34
CA ALA A 284 20.22 18.45 -2.54
C ALA A 284 20.14 17.42 -3.68
N PRO A 285 20.59 17.67 -4.94
CA PRO A 285 20.50 16.68 -6.01
C PRO A 285 21.45 15.49 -5.79
N VAL A 286 22.65 15.72 -5.24
CA VAL A 286 23.57 14.62 -4.88
C VAL A 286 22.96 13.77 -3.76
N GLY A 287 22.44 14.41 -2.71
CA GLY A 287 21.78 13.71 -1.61
C GLY A 287 20.54 12.93 -2.06
N ALA A 288 19.71 13.52 -2.93
CA ALA A 288 18.56 12.83 -3.55
C ALA A 288 18.99 11.57 -4.31
N ALA A 289 20.02 11.65 -5.16
CA ALA A 289 20.54 10.50 -5.89
C ALA A 289 21.04 9.39 -4.95
N VAL A 290 21.71 9.75 -3.87
CA VAL A 290 22.22 8.81 -2.85
C VAL A 290 21.08 8.19 -2.02
N VAL A 291 20.07 8.97 -1.61
CA VAL A 291 18.85 8.46 -0.95
C VAL A 291 18.12 7.46 -1.85
N LEU A 292 17.93 7.79 -3.13
CA LEU A 292 17.29 6.93 -4.12
C LEU A 292 18.06 5.63 -4.33
N ALA A 293 19.40 5.69 -4.47
CA ALA A 293 20.24 4.51 -4.60
C ALA A 293 20.15 3.61 -3.35
N GLY A 294 20.22 4.20 -2.15
CA GLY A 294 20.06 3.47 -0.89
C GLY A 294 18.69 2.80 -0.76
N ALA A 295 17.61 3.53 -1.05
CA ALA A 295 16.25 3.03 -1.00
C ALA A 295 15.94 1.97 -2.09
N ALA A 296 16.59 2.05 -3.26
CA ALA A 296 16.52 0.99 -4.28
C ALA A 296 17.23 -0.28 -3.80
N LEU A 297 18.39 -0.15 -3.13
CA LEU A 297 19.14 -1.27 -2.56
C LEU A 297 18.43 -1.94 -1.37
N THR A 298 17.68 -1.22 -0.54
CA THR A 298 16.87 -1.84 0.52
C THR A 298 15.70 -2.66 -0.04
N GLN A 299 15.12 -2.21 -1.16
CA GLN A 299 13.96 -2.83 -1.81
C GLN A 299 14.34 -3.95 -2.80
N ALA A 300 15.62 -3.99 -3.22
CA ALA A 300 16.18 -5.09 -3.98
C ALA A 300 15.98 -6.42 -3.23
N HIS A 301 15.13 -7.28 -3.79
CA HIS A 301 15.03 -8.65 -3.31
C HIS A 301 16.30 -9.40 -3.68
N PRO A 302 16.86 -10.22 -2.78
CA PRO A 302 17.76 -11.28 -3.20
C PRO A 302 17.03 -12.08 -4.27
N ARG A 303 17.60 -12.18 -5.48
CA ARG A 303 17.08 -13.12 -6.48
C ARG A 303 16.99 -14.47 -5.79
N ALA A 304 15.78 -15.01 -5.65
CA ALA A 304 15.57 -16.31 -5.02
C ALA A 304 16.53 -17.28 -5.69
N GLY A 305 17.51 -17.77 -4.92
CA GLY A 305 18.63 -18.52 -5.46
C GLY A 305 18.06 -19.68 -6.27
N ARG A 306 18.33 -19.67 -7.58
CA ARG A 306 17.88 -20.65 -8.56
C ARG A 306 17.98 -22.03 -7.94
N ALA A 307 16.84 -22.59 -7.50
CA ALA A 307 16.83 -23.76 -6.63
C ALA A 307 17.67 -24.85 -7.32
N PRO A 308 18.71 -25.40 -6.66
CA PRO A 308 19.67 -26.23 -7.35
C PRO A 308 18.97 -27.47 -7.91
N ALA A 309 18.80 -27.49 -9.24
CA ALA A 309 18.16 -28.58 -9.99
C ALA A 309 18.85 -29.95 -9.77
N ALA A 310 20.04 -29.94 -9.15
CA ALA A 310 20.74 -31.09 -8.62
C ALA A 310 19.96 -31.93 -7.58
N ALA A 311 18.94 -31.38 -6.91
CA ALA A 311 18.09 -32.17 -6.02
C ALA A 311 17.10 -33.08 -6.78
N ALA A 312 16.54 -32.58 -7.89
CA ALA A 312 15.58 -33.31 -8.71
C ALA A 312 16.24 -34.40 -9.58
N SER A 313 17.51 -34.23 -9.96
CA SER A 313 18.27 -35.25 -10.71
C SER A 313 18.72 -36.42 -9.83
N ARG A 314 19.06 -36.20 -8.56
CA ARG A 314 19.45 -37.28 -7.62
C ARG A 314 18.30 -38.26 -7.33
N LEU A 315 17.07 -37.75 -7.21
CA LEU A 315 15.88 -38.60 -7.06
C LEU A 315 15.54 -39.42 -8.32
N ARG A 316 15.92 -38.94 -9.52
CA ARG A 316 15.79 -39.72 -10.76
C ARG A 316 16.93 -40.72 -11.01
N ALA A 317 18.09 -40.51 -10.40
CA ALA A 317 19.21 -41.46 -10.46
C ALA A 317 18.98 -42.67 -9.55
N ASN A 318 18.59 -42.46 -8.28
CA ASN A 318 18.33 -43.54 -7.33
C ASN A 318 17.07 -44.39 -7.63
N GLY A 319 16.20 -43.96 -8.55
CA GLY A 319 14.98 -44.69 -8.92
C GLY A 319 15.15 -45.75 -10.02
N ARG A 320 16.38 -46.08 -10.43
CA ARG A 320 16.64 -46.94 -11.60
C ARG A 320 17.38 -48.25 -11.32
N GLU A 321 17.76 -48.53 -10.08
CA GLU A 321 18.36 -49.82 -9.69
C GLU A 321 17.43 -50.57 -8.72
N ALA A 322 16.48 -51.30 -9.30
CA ALA A 322 15.77 -52.39 -8.64
C ALA A 322 16.01 -53.67 -9.45
N PRO A 323 16.62 -54.74 -8.89
CA PRO A 323 17.02 -55.91 -9.67
C PRO A 323 15.84 -56.71 -10.23
N HIS A 324 16.03 -57.21 -11.45
CA HIS A 324 15.16 -58.19 -12.10
C HIS A 324 14.93 -59.42 -11.19
N ARG A 325 13.67 -59.74 -10.89
CA ARG A 325 13.25 -61.11 -10.57
C ARG A 325 12.14 -61.51 -11.54
N ALA A 326 12.36 -62.62 -12.23
CA ALA A 326 11.39 -63.18 -13.17
C ALA A 326 10.20 -63.81 -12.43
N ALA A 327 9.04 -63.81 -13.08
CA ALA A 327 7.90 -64.66 -12.76
C ALA A 327 7.42 -65.30 -14.07
N PRO A 328 7.00 -66.58 -14.07
CA PRO A 328 6.74 -67.33 -15.29
C PRO A 328 5.35 -67.04 -15.90
N GLU A 329 5.30 -67.33 -17.19
CA GLU A 329 4.17 -67.27 -18.12
C GLU A 329 3.13 -68.36 -17.86
N GLN A 330 1.82 -68.04 -18.03
CA GLN A 330 0.76 -69.04 -18.17
C GLN A 330 -0.47 -68.47 -18.90
N ASP A 331 -1.11 -69.33 -19.70
CA ASP A 331 -1.96 -68.97 -20.85
C ASP A 331 -3.37 -68.43 -20.57
N ALA A 332 -3.92 -67.76 -21.59
CA ALA A 332 -5.35 -67.50 -21.76
C ALA A 332 -6.04 -68.68 -22.51
N PRO A 333 -7.36 -68.89 -22.34
CA PRO A 333 -8.35 -68.27 -23.26
C PRO A 333 -9.65 -67.86 -22.52
N GLY A 334 -10.67 -67.20 -23.09
CA GLY A 334 -10.92 -66.64 -24.44
C GLY A 334 -12.45 -66.51 -24.69
N LEU A 335 -12.84 -65.60 -25.60
CA LEU A 335 -14.14 -65.51 -26.33
C LEU A 335 -15.41 -64.87 -25.69
N LYS A 336 -15.90 -63.84 -26.41
CA LYS A 336 -17.31 -63.49 -26.77
C LYS A 336 -18.31 -62.94 -25.73
N GLY A 337 -18.85 -61.74 -26.01
CA GLY A 337 -20.26 -61.38 -25.77
C GLY A 337 -21.06 -61.47 -27.09
N PRO A 338 -22.14 -60.68 -27.32
CA PRO A 338 -22.91 -59.81 -26.40
C PRO A 338 -24.42 -60.18 -26.37
N ASP A 339 -25.24 -59.46 -25.58
CA ASP A 339 -26.65 -59.24 -25.99
C ASP A 339 -27.29 -57.97 -25.38
N HIS A 340 -28.36 -57.47 -26.01
CA HIS A 340 -29.04 -56.21 -25.69
C HIS A 340 -30.32 -56.41 -24.85
N GLY A 341 -30.63 -55.43 -23.98
CA GLY A 341 -31.91 -55.37 -23.25
C GLY A 341 -32.30 -53.95 -22.85
N THR A 342 -33.35 -53.40 -23.47
CA THR A 342 -33.87 -52.05 -23.19
C THR A 342 -35.04 -52.07 -22.21
N THR A 343 -35.16 -51.06 -21.32
CA THR A 343 -36.43 -50.32 -21.07
C THR A 343 -36.24 -49.13 -20.09
N ARG A 344 -37.29 -48.30 -19.96
CA ARG A 344 -37.29 -46.92 -19.42
C ARG A 344 -37.67 -46.84 -17.91
N PRO A 345 -37.54 -45.66 -17.26
CA PRO A 345 -37.68 -45.50 -15.81
C PRO A 345 -39.11 -45.18 -15.35
N GLU A 346 -39.40 -45.45 -14.07
CA GLU A 346 -40.65 -45.09 -13.40
C GLU A 346 -40.46 -44.01 -12.32
N ARG A 347 -41.47 -43.16 -12.12
CA ARG A 347 -41.50 -42.07 -11.14
C ARG A 347 -42.38 -42.41 -9.93
N ALA A 348 -42.14 -41.65 -8.86
CA ALA A 348 -43.11 -41.17 -7.86
C ALA A 348 -43.43 -42.04 -6.63
N ARG A 349 -43.16 -41.44 -5.46
CA ARG A 349 -44.05 -41.15 -4.30
C ARG A 349 -43.25 -40.21 -3.36
N GLN A 350 -43.76 -39.07 -2.88
CA GLN A 350 -44.74 -38.91 -1.77
C GLN A 350 -44.27 -39.56 -0.46
N ALA A 351 -44.32 -38.95 0.74
CA ALA A 351 -44.66 -37.57 1.13
C ALA A 351 -44.32 -37.29 2.63
N VAL A 352 -44.41 -36.01 3.05
CA VAL A 352 -44.76 -35.53 4.42
C VAL A 352 -43.72 -35.65 5.57
N PRO A 353 -43.70 -34.71 6.56
CA PRO A 353 -42.56 -34.52 7.50
C PRO A 353 -42.86 -34.93 8.96
N ARG A 354 -41.86 -34.81 9.86
CA ARG A 354 -42.07 -34.85 11.33
C ARG A 354 -41.27 -33.78 12.10
N GLN A 355 -41.97 -33.15 13.04
CA GLN A 355 -41.47 -32.31 14.14
C GLN A 355 -40.88 -33.19 15.26
N GLY A 356 -40.19 -32.64 16.29
CA GLY A 356 -39.81 -33.50 17.43
C GLY A 356 -39.06 -33.03 18.68
N ALA A 357 -38.58 -31.78 18.82
CA ALA A 357 -38.26 -31.14 20.12
C ALA A 357 -37.35 -31.94 21.15
N PRO A 358 -37.29 -31.70 22.49
CA PRO A 358 -36.01 -31.29 23.11
C PRO A 358 -35.60 -31.97 24.46
N HIS A 359 -34.53 -31.43 25.08
CA HIS A 359 -34.17 -31.46 26.52
C HIS A 359 -33.63 -32.73 27.22
N ARG A 360 -32.44 -32.57 27.84
CA ARG A 360 -32.07 -32.91 29.24
C ARG A 360 -30.84 -32.06 29.63
N ARG A 361 -30.96 -31.03 30.48
CA ARG A 361 -30.88 -30.99 31.96
C ARG A 361 -29.54 -31.48 32.57
N ALA A 362 -28.90 -30.56 33.30
CA ALA A 362 -27.76 -30.77 34.21
C ALA A 362 -28.20 -31.40 35.56
N PRO A 363 -27.34 -31.56 36.60
CA PRO A 363 -26.93 -30.43 37.46
C PRO A 363 -25.52 -30.47 38.11
N GLN A 364 -25.08 -29.28 38.60
CA GLN A 364 -24.34 -28.93 39.85
C GLN A 364 -23.42 -29.97 40.55
N ARG A 365 -22.20 -29.63 41.03
CA ARG A 365 -21.86 -28.94 42.32
C ARG A 365 -20.31 -28.85 42.46
N GLU A 366 -19.62 -28.07 43.33
CA GLU A 366 -19.92 -26.89 44.18
C GLU A 366 -18.63 -26.35 44.89
N THR A 367 -18.47 -25.02 45.09
CA THR A 367 -17.49 -24.35 46.03
C THR A 367 -15.96 -24.53 45.80
N ARG A 368 -15.01 -23.70 46.31
CA ARG A 368 -15.01 -22.56 47.27
C ARG A 368 -13.77 -21.63 47.09
N GLN A 369 -13.99 -20.30 47.15
CA GLN A 369 -13.19 -19.18 47.71
C GLN A 369 -11.66 -18.93 47.44
N PRO A 370 -11.18 -17.67 47.60
CA PRO A 370 -9.80 -17.22 47.30
C PRO A 370 -8.95 -16.83 48.54
N THR A 371 -7.65 -16.56 48.34
CA THR A 371 -6.77 -15.83 49.28
C THR A 371 -5.72 -14.96 48.55
N PRO A 372 -5.23 -13.85 49.18
CA PRO A 372 -4.30 -12.89 48.57
C PRO A 372 -2.81 -13.18 48.90
N ARG A 373 -1.95 -12.26 48.43
CA ARG A 373 -0.47 -12.27 48.46
C ARG A 373 0.17 -12.19 49.85
N PRO A 374 1.51 -12.26 49.90
CA PRO A 374 2.33 -11.07 50.22
C PRO A 374 2.90 -10.37 48.97
#